data_AF-A0A2D6MC84-F1
#
_entry.id   AF-A0A2D6MC84-F1
#
_cell.length_a   1.000
_cell.length_b   1.000
_cell.length_c   1.000
_cell.angle_alpha   90.00
_cell.angle_beta   90.00
_cell.angle_gamma   90.00
#
_symmetry.space_group_name_H-M   'P 1'
#
loop_
_entity.id
_entity.type
_entity.pdbx_description
1 polymer ?
#
loop_
_entity_poly.entity_id
_entity_poly.type
_entity_poly.pdbx_seq_one_letter_code
_entity_poly.pdbx_strand_id
1 'polypeptide(L)'
;MGFSNQERINFNSKALAASVVDANPVSQWYETRNPFAFMLDGKKILLQLSSVPAAASLATARTNASNNPTIISDLSQNASAVRLTLVSGTNNSTYISYTTYNDTTSPVLDNWLQPQMVLQSSGAASIGYAIQLYDGVPGSGGTLVTTTDGTTGTGQNKSVGWIWNYASGLLFLSDDFKSNISNPYVVGFRYIGTTALDSGTGSNIGDAYTADETIVAGELVRFVTSSDGGGLTPGRVVKANASSMNGAGAMGVATSGASQGNSINVAYEGKSGVLFGSNPAASSNGQRVYLSTTSGKATLTPPASNASVVVIGRLQGATGSTNTPNVVVNITELVTLG
;
A
#
# COMPACT_ATOMS: atom_id res chain seq x y z
N MET A 1 -36.55 11.91 5.38
CA MET A 1 -35.41 11.80 4.44
C MET A 1 -35.66 12.73 3.26
N GLY A 2 -34.77 13.70 3.02
CA GLY A 2 -35.00 14.88 2.17
C GLY A 2 -34.78 14.73 0.66
N PHE A 3 -35.05 13.55 0.08
CA PHE A 3 -34.97 13.34 -1.38
C PHE A 3 -36.12 12.46 -1.87
N SER A 4 -36.75 12.87 -2.97
CA SER A 4 -37.74 12.12 -3.73
C SER A 4 -37.12 10.90 -4.43
N ASN A 5 -37.96 9.93 -4.81
CA ASN A 5 -37.50 8.73 -5.51
C ASN A 5 -36.85 9.06 -6.87
N GLN A 6 -37.35 10.07 -7.58
CA GLN A 6 -36.79 10.50 -8.86
C GLN A 6 -35.40 11.13 -8.69
N GLU A 7 -35.18 11.89 -7.62
CA GLU A 7 -33.86 12.48 -7.31
C GLU A 7 -32.82 11.38 -6.99
N ARG A 8 -33.23 10.31 -6.31
CA ARG A 8 -32.36 9.15 -6.04
C ARG A 8 -32.00 8.39 -7.31
N ILE A 9 -32.97 8.18 -8.21
CA ILE A 9 -32.74 7.53 -9.51
C ILE A 9 -31.77 8.38 -10.36
N ASN A 10 -32.03 9.68 -10.46
CA ASN A 10 -31.16 10.60 -11.20
C ASN A 10 -29.75 10.68 -10.60
N PHE A 11 -29.62 10.62 -9.28
CA PHE A 11 -28.34 10.55 -8.60
C PHE A 11 -27.58 9.26 -8.95
N ASN A 12 -28.24 8.10 -8.84
CA ASN A 12 -27.64 6.81 -9.20
C ASN A 12 -27.20 6.78 -10.68
N SER A 13 -28.02 7.27 -11.61
CA SER A 13 -27.67 7.33 -13.03
C SER A 13 -26.49 8.27 -13.32
N LYS A 14 -26.38 9.40 -12.61
CA LYS A 14 -25.26 10.34 -12.76
C LYS A 14 -23.96 9.83 -12.13
N ALA A 15 -24.04 9.22 -10.97
CA ALA A 15 -22.91 8.60 -10.28
C ALA A 15 -22.33 7.42 -11.08
N LEU A 16 -23.19 6.62 -11.73
CA LEU A 16 -22.77 5.46 -12.54
C LEU A 16 -22.26 5.83 -13.94
N ALA A 17 -22.83 6.83 -14.60
CA ALA A 17 -22.53 7.12 -16.01
C ALA A 17 -21.47 8.21 -16.24
N ALA A 18 -21.32 9.16 -15.31
CA ALA A 18 -20.50 10.35 -15.52
C ALA A 18 -19.55 10.66 -14.36
N SER A 19 -19.63 9.90 -13.27
CA SER A 19 -18.83 10.13 -12.07
C SER A 19 -18.89 11.57 -11.57
N VAL A 20 -20.09 12.13 -11.33
CA VAL A 20 -20.26 13.43 -10.65
C VAL A 20 -21.49 13.49 -9.71
N VAL A 21 -21.44 14.33 -8.66
CA VAL A 21 -22.35 14.39 -7.49
C VAL A 21 -23.19 15.69 -7.39
N ASP A 22 -22.86 16.77 -8.09
CA ASP A 22 -23.55 18.07 -7.95
C ASP A 22 -24.42 18.47 -9.16
N ALA A 23 -25.28 19.48 -8.98
CA ALA A 23 -26.19 20.00 -9.99
C ALA A 23 -25.92 21.48 -10.28
N ASN A 24 -25.50 21.80 -11.51
CA ASN A 24 -25.48 23.16 -12.04
C ASN A 24 -26.72 23.39 -12.90
N PRO A 25 -27.63 24.31 -12.54
CA PRO A 25 -28.87 24.53 -13.28
C PRO A 25 -28.66 25.15 -14.68
N VAL A 26 -27.43 25.54 -15.05
CA VAL A 26 -27.13 26.25 -16.30
C VAL A 26 -26.35 25.40 -17.33
N SER A 27 -25.84 24.21 -16.98
CA SER A 27 -25.08 23.35 -17.90
C SER A 27 -25.94 22.19 -18.43
N GLN A 28 -25.96 22.00 -19.77
CA GLN A 28 -26.80 21.00 -20.45
C GLN A 28 -26.11 19.63 -20.70
N TRP A 29 -24.84 19.44 -20.31
CA TRP A 29 -24.11 18.16 -20.44
C TRP A 29 -22.86 18.14 -19.52
N TYR A 30 -22.52 16.98 -18.93
CA TYR A 30 -21.46 16.56 -17.96
C TYR A 30 -20.47 17.51 -17.22
N GLU A 31 -20.56 18.84 -17.32
CA GLU A 31 -19.74 19.75 -16.52
C GLU A 31 -20.36 19.99 -15.14
N THR A 32 -19.77 19.36 -14.15
CA THR A 32 -20.19 19.42 -12.75
C THR A 32 -18.93 19.39 -11.88
N ARG A 33 -18.89 20.18 -10.78
CA ARG A 33 -17.64 20.74 -10.22
C ARG A 33 -16.83 19.77 -9.37
N ASN A 34 -17.47 18.73 -8.82
CA ASN A 34 -16.82 17.80 -7.90
C ASN A 34 -16.75 16.40 -8.50
N PRO A 35 -15.57 15.81 -8.72
CA PRO A 35 -15.50 14.45 -9.23
C PRO A 35 -16.14 13.47 -8.24
N PHE A 36 -16.99 12.57 -8.72
CA PHE A 36 -17.27 11.31 -8.05
C PHE A 36 -16.08 10.37 -8.33
N ALA A 37 -14.96 10.66 -7.69
CA ALA A 37 -13.80 9.81 -7.77
C ALA A 37 -14.05 8.56 -6.91
N PHE A 38 -13.91 7.38 -7.49
CA PHE A 38 -13.68 6.18 -6.71
C PHE A 38 -12.28 6.31 -6.11
N MET A 39 -12.20 6.64 -4.83
CA MET A 39 -10.95 6.47 -4.11
C MET A 39 -10.61 4.98 -4.11
N LEU A 40 -9.56 4.60 -4.84
CA LEU A 40 -9.04 3.24 -4.84
C LEU A 40 -8.21 3.07 -3.58
N ASP A 41 -8.63 2.15 -2.70
CA ASP A 41 -7.80 1.74 -1.57
C ASP A 41 -6.50 1.14 -2.10
N GLY A 42 -5.35 1.67 -1.66
CA GLY A 42 -4.03 1.20 -2.06
C GLY A 42 -3.81 -0.29 -1.81
N LYS A 43 -4.52 -0.88 -0.82
CA LYS A 43 -4.51 -2.33 -0.55
C LYS A 43 -5.16 -3.17 -1.65
N LYS A 44 -5.92 -2.55 -2.56
CA LYS A 44 -6.63 -3.19 -3.67
C LYS A 44 -5.91 -3.06 -5.01
N ILE A 45 -4.82 -2.31 -5.06
CA ILE A 45 -3.97 -2.20 -6.24
C ILE A 45 -2.86 -3.24 -6.12
N LEU A 46 -2.94 -4.33 -6.88
CA LEU A 46 -2.08 -5.51 -6.74
C LEU A 46 -0.87 -5.43 -7.70
N LEU A 47 0.32 -5.13 -7.18
CA LEU A 47 1.48 -4.76 -8.02
C LEU A 47 2.22 -5.93 -8.67
N GLN A 48 2.11 -7.12 -8.08
CA GLN A 48 2.76 -8.35 -8.56
C GLN A 48 1.74 -9.35 -9.11
N LEU A 49 0.52 -8.91 -9.42
CA LEU A 49 -0.50 -9.80 -9.95
C LEU A 49 -0.07 -10.47 -11.26
N SER A 50 0.70 -9.76 -12.11
CA SER A 50 1.26 -10.32 -13.35
C SER A 50 2.24 -11.47 -13.13
N SER A 51 2.77 -11.63 -11.91
CA SER A 51 3.67 -12.72 -11.53
C SER A 51 2.92 -13.98 -11.06
N VAL A 52 1.60 -13.92 -10.89
CA VAL A 52 0.77 -15.10 -10.58
C VAL A 52 0.65 -15.95 -11.86
N PRO A 53 1.18 -17.18 -11.89
CA PRO A 53 1.11 -18.00 -13.10
C PRO A 53 -0.32 -18.48 -13.38
N ALA A 54 -0.67 -18.67 -14.65
CA ALA A 54 -1.96 -19.21 -15.03
C ALA A 54 -2.17 -20.65 -14.50
N ALA A 55 -3.43 -21.01 -14.24
CA ALA A 55 -3.79 -22.33 -13.70
C ALA A 55 -5.09 -22.86 -14.34
N ALA A 56 -4.96 -23.88 -15.19
CA ALA A 56 -6.10 -24.55 -15.83
C ALA A 56 -6.83 -25.53 -14.90
N SER A 57 -6.22 -25.89 -13.75
CA SER A 57 -6.77 -26.85 -12.79
C SER A 57 -6.42 -26.48 -11.36
N LEU A 58 -7.18 -26.99 -10.39
CA LEU A 58 -6.91 -26.81 -8.97
C LEU A 58 -5.53 -27.34 -8.57
N ALA A 59 -5.11 -28.47 -9.14
CA ALA A 59 -3.78 -29.04 -8.88
C ALA A 59 -2.67 -28.08 -9.32
N THR A 60 -2.80 -27.48 -10.51
CA THR A 60 -1.86 -26.47 -11.00
C THR A 60 -1.83 -25.24 -10.11
N ALA A 61 -2.99 -24.75 -9.66
CA ALA A 61 -3.07 -23.59 -8.77
C ALA A 61 -2.37 -23.84 -7.42
N ARG A 62 -2.52 -25.05 -6.85
CA ARG A 62 -1.79 -25.49 -5.64
C ARG A 62 -0.27 -25.51 -5.87
N THR A 63 0.19 -26.05 -6.99
CA THR A 63 1.62 -26.01 -7.35
C THR A 63 2.12 -24.58 -7.48
N ASN A 64 1.37 -23.70 -8.15
CA ASN A 64 1.72 -22.29 -8.29
C ASN A 64 1.84 -21.60 -6.93
N ALA A 65 0.90 -21.87 -6.00
CA ALA A 65 0.93 -21.30 -4.65
C ALA A 65 2.12 -21.80 -3.83
N SER A 66 2.40 -23.11 -3.88
CA SER A 66 3.57 -23.70 -3.22
C SER A 66 4.90 -23.14 -3.75
N ASN A 67 4.97 -22.80 -5.03
CA ASN A 67 6.16 -22.22 -5.65
C ASN A 67 6.28 -20.71 -5.42
N ASN A 68 5.19 -20.02 -5.08
CA ASN A 68 5.14 -18.56 -4.89
C ASN A 68 4.47 -18.16 -3.57
N PRO A 69 4.95 -18.65 -2.41
CA PRO A 69 4.26 -18.51 -1.12
C PRO A 69 4.23 -17.07 -0.60
N THR A 70 5.04 -16.16 -1.16
CA THR A 70 5.04 -14.73 -0.80
C THR A 70 4.03 -13.90 -1.58
N ILE A 71 3.45 -14.46 -2.66
CA ILE A 71 2.50 -13.77 -3.55
C ILE A 71 1.12 -14.41 -3.47
N ILE A 72 1.07 -15.73 -3.23
CA ILE A 72 -0.16 -16.51 -3.22
C ILE A 72 -0.31 -17.22 -1.88
N SER A 73 -1.41 -16.94 -1.18
CA SER A 73 -1.84 -17.69 0.00
C SER A 73 -2.75 -18.84 -0.44
N ASP A 74 -2.38 -20.07 -0.08
CA ASP A 74 -3.16 -21.27 -0.34
C ASP A 74 -4.14 -21.55 0.82
N LEU A 75 -5.44 -21.39 0.53
CA LEU A 75 -6.54 -21.78 1.40
C LEU A 75 -7.42 -22.85 0.69
N SER A 76 -6.85 -23.55 -0.27
CA SER A 76 -7.56 -24.49 -1.14
C SER A 76 -7.65 -25.89 -0.55
N GLN A 77 -6.90 -26.17 0.52
CA GLN A 77 -6.91 -27.44 1.23
C GLN A 77 -8.11 -27.52 2.18
N ASN A 78 -8.67 -28.72 2.35
CA ASN A 78 -9.81 -28.94 3.26
C ASN A 78 -9.51 -28.49 4.70
N ALA A 79 -8.28 -28.71 5.17
CA ALA A 79 -7.82 -28.27 6.49
C ALA A 79 -7.66 -26.75 6.63
N SER A 80 -7.60 -26.02 5.51
CA SER A 80 -7.46 -24.57 5.44
C SER A 80 -8.78 -23.88 5.06
N ALA A 81 -9.88 -24.62 5.03
CA ALA A 81 -11.18 -24.10 4.67
C ALA A 81 -11.62 -22.98 5.62
N VAL A 82 -12.07 -21.88 5.03
CA VAL A 82 -12.49 -20.69 5.77
C VAL A 82 -13.97 -20.78 6.03
N ARG A 83 -14.37 -20.84 7.30
CA ARG A 83 -15.77 -20.70 7.71
C ARG A 83 -16.20 -19.25 7.57
N LEU A 84 -17.33 -19.00 6.90
CA LEU A 84 -17.82 -17.63 6.71
C LEU A 84 -18.71 -17.19 7.88
N THR A 85 -18.61 -15.91 8.24
CA THR A 85 -19.43 -15.27 9.27
C THR A 85 -20.64 -14.60 8.62
N LEU A 86 -21.83 -14.78 9.19
CA LEU A 86 -23.04 -14.10 8.75
C LEU A 86 -22.91 -12.57 8.97
N VAL A 87 -23.22 -11.78 7.96
CA VAL A 87 -23.34 -10.33 8.13
C VAL A 87 -24.68 -10.02 8.80
N SER A 88 -24.64 -9.42 9.99
CA SER A 88 -25.84 -9.10 10.76
C SER A 88 -26.82 -8.22 9.97
N GLY A 89 -28.12 -8.49 10.11
CA GLY A 89 -29.18 -7.75 9.43
C GLY A 89 -29.41 -8.14 7.96
N THR A 90 -28.71 -9.15 7.43
CA THR A 90 -28.85 -9.58 6.02
C THR A 90 -29.79 -10.77 5.83
N ASN A 91 -30.50 -11.22 6.88
CA ASN A 91 -31.45 -12.34 6.79
C ASN A 91 -30.86 -13.57 6.05
N ASN A 92 -29.65 -13.96 6.44
CA ASN A 92 -28.87 -15.08 5.88
C ASN A 92 -28.51 -14.96 4.38
N SER A 93 -28.57 -13.77 3.78
CA SER A 93 -28.19 -13.59 2.36
C SER A 93 -26.71 -13.28 2.15
N THR A 94 -26.00 -12.81 3.17
CA THR A 94 -24.62 -12.31 3.00
C THR A 94 -23.69 -12.84 4.09
N TYR A 95 -22.57 -13.41 3.67
CA TYR A 95 -21.52 -13.88 4.56
C TYR A 95 -20.17 -13.29 4.17
N ILE A 96 -19.26 -13.20 5.14
CA ILE A 96 -17.93 -12.60 4.98
C ILE A 96 -16.85 -13.53 5.52
N SER A 97 -15.72 -13.59 4.81
CA SER A 97 -14.55 -14.34 5.26
C SER A 97 -13.68 -13.47 6.17
N TYR A 98 -13.56 -13.86 7.44
CA TYR A 98 -12.66 -13.27 8.42
C TYR A 98 -11.49 -14.22 8.72
N THR A 99 -10.37 -13.69 9.21
CA THR A 99 -9.27 -14.54 9.71
C THR A 99 -9.72 -15.40 10.88
N THR A 100 -10.61 -14.86 11.72
CA THR A 100 -11.19 -15.55 12.87
C THR A 100 -12.71 -15.65 12.68
N TYR A 101 -13.24 -16.86 12.71
CA TYR A 101 -14.68 -17.09 12.58
C TYR A 101 -15.46 -16.34 13.67
N ASN A 102 -16.54 -15.68 13.26
CA ASN A 102 -17.44 -14.91 14.12
C ASN A 102 -16.80 -13.75 14.90
N ASP A 103 -15.64 -13.24 14.45
CA ASP A 103 -15.00 -12.06 15.03
C ASP A 103 -14.90 -10.93 14.00
N THR A 104 -15.80 -9.95 14.12
CA THR A 104 -15.88 -8.79 13.24
C THR A 104 -14.74 -7.79 13.44
N THR A 105 -13.94 -7.93 14.50
CA THR A 105 -12.74 -7.12 14.73
C THR A 105 -11.51 -7.69 14.04
N SER A 106 -11.56 -8.97 13.68
CA SER A 106 -10.48 -9.62 12.96
C SER A 106 -10.41 -9.16 11.49
N PRO A 107 -9.22 -9.19 10.86
CA PRO A 107 -9.09 -8.79 9.46
C PRO A 107 -9.99 -9.62 8.53
N VAL A 108 -10.61 -8.93 7.55
CA VAL A 108 -11.31 -9.59 6.45
C VAL A 108 -10.27 -10.26 5.55
N LEU A 109 -10.53 -11.52 5.18
CA LEU A 109 -9.79 -12.22 4.14
C LEU A 109 -10.29 -11.73 2.78
N ASP A 110 -9.56 -10.83 2.16
CA ASP A 110 -9.89 -10.14 0.91
C ASP A 110 -8.88 -10.46 -0.21
N ASN A 111 -9.00 -9.84 -1.40
CA ASN A 111 -8.06 -10.07 -2.51
C ASN A 111 -7.91 -11.55 -2.94
N TRP A 112 -9.02 -12.27 -3.01
CA TRP A 112 -9.05 -13.63 -3.56
C TRP A 112 -8.70 -13.60 -5.05
N LEU A 113 -7.97 -14.61 -5.52
CA LEU A 113 -7.56 -14.70 -6.92
C LEU A 113 -8.77 -14.98 -7.81
N GLN A 114 -9.19 -13.98 -8.58
CA GLN A 114 -10.27 -14.13 -9.54
C GLN A 114 -9.75 -14.80 -10.82
N PRO A 115 -10.37 -15.89 -11.31
CA PRO A 115 -9.92 -16.60 -12.51
C PRO A 115 -9.74 -15.71 -13.75
N GLN A 116 -10.60 -14.71 -13.94
CA GLN A 116 -10.56 -13.82 -15.11
C GLN A 116 -9.42 -12.80 -15.07
N MET A 117 -8.83 -12.55 -13.89
CA MET A 117 -7.69 -11.63 -13.76
C MET A 117 -6.35 -12.28 -14.13
N VAL A 118 -6.30 -13.62 -14.14
CA VAL A 118 -5.11 -14.40 -14.54
C VAL A 118 -5.48 -15.23 -15.75
N LEU A 119 -5.17 -14.73 -16.94
CA LEU A 119 -5.54 -15.40 -18.20
C LEU A 119 -4.53 -16.49 -18.56
N GLN A 120 -5.05 -17.60 -19.07
CA GLN A 120 -4.26 -18.62 -19.74
C GLN A 120 -3.78 -18.10 -21.11
N SER A 121 -2.81 -18.77 -21.72
CA SER A 121 -2.31 -18.41 -23.06
C SER A 121 -3.39 -18.40 -24.15
N SER A 122 -4.48 -19.15 -23.96
CA SER A 122 -5.66 -19.15 -24.84
C SER A 122 -6.59 -17.95 -24.64
N GLY A 123 -6.32 -17.08 -23.66
CA GLY A 123 -7.25 -16.03 -23.22
C GLY A 123 -8.37 -16.54 -22.29
N ALA A 124 -8.42 -17.84 -22.00
CA ALA A 124 -9.38 -18.40 -21.05
C ALA A 124 -9.01 -18.02 -19.59
N ALA A 125 -10.02 -17.94 -18.73
CA ALA A 125 -9.83 -17.71 -17.30
C ALA A 125 -9.06 -18.87 -16.63
N SER A 126 -8.21 -18.58 -15.64
CA SER A 126 -7.52 -19.60 -14.84
C SER A 126 -8.45 -20.22 -13.80
N ILE A 127 -9.30 -21.15 -14.25
CA ILE A 127 -10.33 -21.79 -13.41
C ILE A 127 -9.75 -22.56 -12.20
N GLY A 128 -8.46 -22.86 -12.18
CA GLY A 128 -7.79 -23.46 -11.02
C GLY A 128 -7.84 -22.58 -9.76
N TYR A 129 -8.01 -21.26 -9.92
CA TYR A 129 -8.17 -20.31 -8.83
C TYR A 129 -9.63 -20.06 -8.43
N ALA A 130 -10.60 -20.77 -9.02
CA ALA A 130 -12.01 -20.60 -8.69
C ALA A 130 -12.29 -20.96 -7.22
N ILE A 131 -13.24 -20.25 -6.61
CA ILE A 131 -13.70 -20.55 -5.26
C ILE A 131 -14.57 -21.79 -5.30
N GLN A 132 -14.38 -22.66 -4.32
CA GLN A 132 -15.30 -23.75 -4.07
C GLN A 132 -16.05 -23.45 -2.77
N LEU A 133 -17.38 -23.37 -2.86
CA LEU A 133 -18.28 -23.18 -1.73
C LEU A 133 -18.70 -24.55 -1.21
N TYR A 134 -18.71 -24.71 0.11
CA TYR A 134 -19.21 -25.89 0.79
C TYR A 134 -20.26 -25.50 1.81
N ASP A 135 -21.30 -26.32 1.98
CA ASP A 135 -22.16 -26.28 3.16
C ASP A 135 -21.69 -27.36 4.14
N GLY A 136 -21.10 -26.94 5.26
CA GLY A 136 -20.38 -27.79 6.20
C GLY A 136 -18.88 -27.91 5.91
N VAL A 137 -18.15 -28.59 6.81
CA VAL A 137 -16.68 -28.67 6.77
C VAL A 137 -16.22 -29.54 5.60
N PRO A 138 -15.40 -29.01 4.66
CA PRO A 138 -14.86 -29.81 3.56
C PRO A 138 -14.07 -31.01 4.06
N GLY A 139 -14.31 -32.19 3.49
CA GLY A 139 -13.63 -33.44 3.88
C GLY A 139 -14.14 -34.10 5.17
N SER A 140 -15.04 -33.46 5.90
CA SER A 140 -15.63 -33.96 7.16
C SER A 140 -17.16 -33.82 7.16
N GLY A 141 -17.80 -34.26 6.07
CA GLY A 141 -19.27 -34.26 5.91
C GLY A 141 -19.86 -33.01 5.24
N GLY A 142 -19.05 -31.99 4.91
CA GLY A 142 -19.49 -30.86 4.11
C GLY A 142 -19.76 -31.22 2.65
N THR A 143 -20.78 -30.61 2.06
CA THR A 143 -21.20 -30.85 0.66
C THR A 143 -20.75 -29.69 -0.21
N LEU A 144 -20.15 -30.00 -1.37
CA LEU A 144 -19.79 -28.98 -2.36
C LEU A 144 -21.06 -28.36 -2.96
N VAL A 145 -21.12 -27.04 -2.95
CA VAL A 145 -22.17 -26.24 -3.57
C VAL A 145 -21.62 -25.71 -4.89
N THR A 146 -22.12 -26.26 -5.98
CA THR A 146 -21.71 -25.91 -7.34
C THR A 146 -22.35 -24.61 -7.78
N THR A 147 -21.79 -23.96 -8.82
CA THR A 147 -22.37 -22.75 -9.42
C THR A 147 -23.70 -23.01 -10.15
N THR A 148 -24.05 -24.28 -10.37
CA THR A 148 -25.35 -24.69 -10.91
C THR A 148 -26.43 -24.85 -9.84
N ASP A 149 -26.06 -24.98 -8.56
CA ASP A 149 -27.02 -25.12 -7.47
C ASP A 149 -27.78 -23.82 -7.22
N GLY A 150 -29.09 -23.93 -7.00
CA GLY A 150 -29.97 -22.77 -6.84
C GLY A 150 -30.13 -21.93 -8.11
N THR A 151 -29.67 -22.42 -9.26
CA THR A 151 -29.84 -21.71 -10.53
C THR A 151 -31.30 -21.75 -10.97
N THR A 152 -31.89 -20.60 -11.21
CA THR A 152 -33.29 -20.45 -11.64
C THR A 152 -33.38 -19.68 -12.96
N GLY A 153 -34.56 -19.69 -13.58
CA GLY A 153 -34.81 -19.01 -14.86
C GLY A 153 -34.29 -19.76 -16.09
N THR A 154 -34.53 -19.19 -17.27
CA THR A 154 -34.12 -19.74 -18.57
C THR A 154 -33.57 -18.64 -19.49
N GLY A 155 -32.73 -19.02 -20.45
CA GLY A 155 -32.15 -18.09 -21.42
C GLY A 155 -31.41 -16.93 -20.76
N GLN A 156 -31.82 -15.70 -21.09
CA GLN A 156 -31.22 -14.47 -20.57
C GLN A 156 -31.64 -14.14 -19.12
N ASN A 157 -32.70 -14.77 -18.60
CA ASN A 157 -33.19 -14.56 -17.23
C ASN A 157 -32.61 -15.60 -16.23
N LYS A 158 -31.53 -16.29 -16.64
CA LYS A 158 -30.88 -17.30 -15.80
C LYS A 158 -30.11 -16.60 -14.67
N SER A 159 -30.48 -16.92 -13.43
CA SER A 159 -29.86 -16.37 -12.22
C SER A 159 -29.16 -17.47 -11.45
N VAL A 160 -27.99 -17.18 -10.87
CA VAL A 160 -27.23 -18.13 -10.06
C VAL A 160 -27.69 -18.10 -8.60
N GLY A 161 -27.60 -19.25 -7.92
CA GLY A 161 -28.00 -19.36 -6.52
C GLY A 161 -27.09 -18.59 -5.56
N TRP A 162 -25.82 -18.42 -5.93
CA TRP A 162 -24.81 -17.75 -5.13
C TRP A 162 -23.73 -17.06 -5.98
N ILE A 163 -23.08 -16.06 -5.40
CA ILE A 163 -21.99 -15.29 -6.01
C ILE A 163 -20.89 -15.06 -4.98
N TRP A 164 -19.63 -15.17 -5.40
CA TRP A 164 -18.48 -14.76 -4.60
C TRP A 164 -17.90 -13.45 -5.10
N ASN A 165 -17.73 -12.49 -4.19
CA ASN A 165 -16.95 -11.27 -4.44
C ASN A 165 -15.49 -11.52 -4.05
N TYR A 166 -14.66 -11.71 -5.07
CA TYR A 166 -13.23 -11.99 -4.93
C TYR A 166 -12.46 -10.85 -4.26
N ALA A 167 -12.83 -9.59 -4.53
CA ALA A 167 -12.13 -8.43 -3.99
C ALA A 167 -12.36 -8.24 -2.48
N SER A 168 -13.57 -8.55 -2.00
CA SER A 168 -14.01 -8.27 -0.63
C SER A 168 -14.16 -9.51 0.25
N GLY A 169 -14.10 -10.73 -0.32
CA GLY A 169 -14.31 -11.96 0.44
C GLY A 169 -15.76 -12.13 0.93
N LEU A 170 -16.72 -11.76 0.08
CA LEU A 170 -18.15 -11.83 0.42
C LEU A 170 -18.85 -12.92 -0.39
N LEU A 171 -19.68 -13.69 0.29
CA LEU A 171 -20.65 -14.59 -0.31
C LEU A 171 -22.01 -13.91 -0.33
N PHE A 172 -22.65 -13.88 -1.49
CA PHE A 172 -24.03 -13.49 -1.65
C PHE A 172 -24.86 -14.70 -2.05
N LEU A 173 -25.97 -14.90 -1.37
CA LEU A 173 -26.96 -15.94 -1.66
C LEU A 173 -28.23 -15.28 -2.17
N SER A 174 -28.81 -15.86 -3.22
CA SER A 174 -30.14 -15.48 -3.69
C SER A 174 -31.20 -15.80 -2.65
N ASP A 175 -32.30 -15.04 -2.65
CA ASP A 175 -33.38 -15.20 -1.68
C ASP A 175 -34.01 -16.60 -1.74
N ASP A 176 -34.12 -17.15 -2.95
CA ASP A 176 -34.67 -18.49 -3.21
C ASP A 176 -33.73 -19.65 -2.84
N PHE A 177 -32.44 -19.37 -2.60
CA PHE A 177 -31.43 -20.39 -2.34
C PHE A 177 -30.84 -20.34 -0.93
N LYS A 178 -30.90 -19.18 -0.25
CA LYS A 178 -30.22 -18.98 1.04
C LYS A 178 -30.64 -19.96 2.14
N SER A 179 -31.87 -20.51 2.08
CA SER A 179 -32.35 -21.52 3.03
C SER A 179 -31.61 -22.86 2.93
N ASN A 180 -30.94 -23.11 1.81
CA ASN A 180 -30.23 -24.36 1.53
C ASN A 180 -28.79 -24.34 2.02
N ILE A 181 -28.32 -23.19 2.53
CA ILE A 181 -26.96 -23.00 3.04
C ILE A 181 -27.06 -22.64 4.51
N SER A 182 -26.53 -23.51 5.37
CA SER A 182 -26.64 -23.37 6.82
C SER A 182 -25.30 -23.01 7.48
N ASN A 183 -24.20 -23.50 6.91
CA ASN A 183 -22.88 -23.45 7.48
C ASN A 183 -21.82 -23.30 6.38
N PRO A 184 -21.73 -22.13 5.73
CA PRO A 184 -20.89 -21.95 4.55
C PRO A 184 -19.39 -21.92 4.86
N TYR A 185 -18.63 -22.68 4.07
CA TYR A 185 -17.17 -22.66 4.01
C TYR A 185 -16.69 -22.38 2.60
N VAL A 186 -15.55 -21.71 2.47
CA VAL A 186 -14.88 -21.52 1.18
C VAL A 186 -13.45 -22.03 1.21
N VAL A 187 -13.02 -22.57 0.08
CA VAL A 187 -11.62 -22.89 -0.20
C VAL A 187 -11.20 -22.19 -1.50
N GLY A 188 -9.94 -21.77 -1.58
CA GLY A 188 -9.41 -21.06 -2.74
C GLY A 188 -8.04 -20.45 -2.50
N PHE A 189 -7.72 -19.38 -3.22
CA PHE A 189 -6.41 -18.75 -3.16
C PHE A 189 -6.54 -17.24 -3.03
N ARG A 190 -5.62 -16.61 -2.31
CA ARG A 190 -5.57 -15.16 -2.15
C ARG A 190 -4.26 -14.59 -2.66
N TYR A 191 -4.32 -13.39 -3.21
CA TYR A 191 -3.14 -12.59 -3.45
C TYR A 191 -2.67 -11.96 -2.12
N ILE A 192 -1.41 -12.18 -1.78
CA ILE A 192 -0.74 -11.62 -0.59
C ILE A 192 0.59 -10.93 -0.96
N GLY A 193 0.85 -10.73 -2.25
CA GLY A 193 1.99 -9.97 -2.73
C GLY A 193 1.85 -8.48 -2.44
N THR A 194 2.84 -7.71 -2.88
CA THR A 194 2.87 -6.25 -2.66
C THR A 194 1.69 -5.53 -3.31
N THR A 195 1.14 -4.56 -2.59
CA THR A 195 0.06 -3.67 -3.03
C THR A 195 0.56 -2.25 -3.20
N ALA A 196 -0.24 -1.33 -3.75
CA ALA A 196 0.16 0.08 -3.83
C ALA A 196 0.41 0.70 -2.44
N LEU A 197 -0.27 0.19 -1.40
CA LEU A 197 0.02 0.59 -0.03
C LEU A 197 1.42 0.15 0.43
N ASP A 198 1.89 -1.01 -0.04
CA ASP A 198 3.24 -1.51 0.22
C ASP A 198 4.30 -0.79 -0.62
N SER A 199 3.91 -0.22 -1.78
CA SER A 199 4.76 0.65 -2.60
C SER A 199 4.91 2.06 -2.06
N GLY A 200 4.29 2.36 -0.91
CA GLY A 200 4.67 3.46 -0.03
C GLY A 200 6.06 3.28 0.60
N THR A 201 7.01 2.67 -0.11
CA THR A 201 8.46 2.81 0.12
C THR A 201 9.03 4.04 -0.59
N GLY A 202 8.19 4.94 -1.08
CA GLY A 202 8.46 6.38 -1.05
C GLY A 202 8.55 6.86 0.40
N SER A 203 9.43 6.24 1.19
CA SER A 203 9.80 6.66 2.54
C SER A 203 10.33 8.08 2.50
N ASN A 204 10.75 8.56 1.32
CA ASN A 204 11.33 9.87 1.14
C ASN A 204 10.79 10.59 -0.10
N ILE A 205 10.59 11.91 0.01
CA ILE A 205 10.41 12.83 -1.12
C ILE A 205 11.80 13.34 -1.49
N GLY A 206 12.18 13.27 -2.77
CA GLY A 206 13.54 13.60 -3.21
C GLY A 206 13.69 13.69 -4.74
N ASP A 207 14.78 14.33 -5.19
CA ASP A 207 15.21 14.39 -6.60
C ASP A 207 16.67 13.93 -6.76
N ALA A 208 17.11 13.86 -8.02
CA ALA A 208 18.50 13.58 -8.40
C ALA A 208 19.27 14.88 -8.67
N TYR A 209 20.51 14.95 -8.20
CA TYR A 209 21.45 16.04 -8.46
C TYR A 209 22.80 15.52 -8.93
N THR A 210 23.73 16.42 -9.26
CA THR A 210 25.13 16.09 -9.52
C THR A 210 25.95 16.35 -8.26
N ALA A 211 26.70 15.36 -7.79
CA ALA A 211 27.64 15.53 -6.69
C ALA A 211 28.87 16.32 -7.14
N ASP A 212 29.38 17.20 -6.28
CA ASP A 212 30.64 17.92 -6.53
C ASP A 212 31.81 17.44 -5.67
N GLU A 213 31.56 16.41 -4.86
CA GLU A 213 32.57 15.66 -4.13
C GLU A 213 32.11 14.21 -3.95
N THR A 214 32.92 13.38 -3.30
CA THR A 214 32.52 12.00 -2.97
C THR A 214 31.58 11.99 -1.76
N ILE A 215 30.34 11.60 -2.00
CA ILE A 215 29.26 11.51 -1.01
C ILE A 215 28.85 10.05 -0.85
N VAL A 216 28.61 9.61 0.38
CA VAL A 216 28.09 8.26 0.66
C VAL A 216 26.62 8.32 1.11
N ALA A 217 25.90 7.21 0.95
CA ALA A 217 24.52 7.12 1.40
C ALA A 217 24.41 7.40 2.92
N GLY A 218 23.39 8.16 3.28
CA GLY A 218 23.12 8.67 4.62
C GLY A 218 23.78 10.00 4.95
N GLU A 219 24.68 10.53 4.10
CA GLU A 219 25.27 11.84 4.35
C GLU A 219 24.27 12.98 4.12
N LEU A 220 24.32 14.00 4.97
CA LEU A 220 23.60 15.24 4.80
C LEU A 220 24.28 16.11 3.75
N VAL A 221 23.49 16.65 2.82
CA VAL A 221 24.00 17.43 1.69
C VAL A 221 23.39 18.82 1.68
N ARG A 222 24.03 19.73 0.96
CA ARG A 222 23.61 21.10 0.65
C ARG A 222 23.94 21.43 -0.79
N PHE A 223 23.33 22.50 -1.32
CA PHE A 223 23.78 23.08 -2.57
C PHE A 223 25.10 23.83 -2.40
N VAL A 224 25.93 23.75 -3.42
CA VAL A 224 27.04 24.67 -3.65
C VAL A 224 26.45 26.02 -4.09
N THR A 225 26.88 27.09 -3.44
CA THR A 225 26.53 28.46 -3.77
C THR A 225 27.74 29.19 -4.37
N SER A 226 27.52 30.35 -4.97
CA SER A 226 28.60 31.17 -5.53
C SER A 226 29.59 31.68 -4.46
N SER A 227 29.24 31.63 -3.18
CA SER A 227 30.10 32.07 -2.07
C SER A 227 31.03 30.99 -1.53
N ASP A 228 30.91 29.74 -1.98
CA ASP A 228 31.75 28.64 -1.49
C ASP A 228 33.20 28.70 -1.99
N GLY A 229 33.44 29.29 -3.16
CA GLY A 229 34.78 29.35 -3.76
C GLY A 229 35.39 27.96 -4.04
N GLY A 230 36.72 27.90 -4.16
CA GLY A 230 37.47 26.64 -4.09
C GLY A 230 37.32 25.65 -5.26
N GLY A 231 36.81 26.08 -6.41
CA GLY A 231 36.65 25.20 -7.58
C GLY A 231 35.38 24.34 -7.56
N LEU A 232 34.46 24.60 -6.64
CA LEU A 232 33.13 24.01 -6.64
C LEU A 232 32.22 24.68 -7.68
N THR A 233 31.29 23.91 -8.24
CA THR A 233 30.34 24.33 -9.27
C THR A 233 28.98 24.65 -8.63
N PRO A 234 28.52 25.91 -8.66
CA PRO A 234 27.21 26.28 -8.12
C PRO A 234 26.06 25.42 -8.68
N GLY A 235 25.11 25.06 -7.82
CA GLY A 235 23.96 24.22 -8.16
C GLY A 235 24.21 22.71 -8.08
N ARG A 236 25.45 22.27 -7.86
CA ARG A 236 25.77 20.89 -7.47
C ARG A 236 25.62 20.69 -5.97
N VAL A 237 25.73 19.44 -5.52
CA VAL A 237 25.60 19.10 -4.10
C VAL A 237 26.93 18.68 -3.48
N VAL A 238 27.14 19.13 -2.24
CA VAL A 238 28.28 18.79 -1.37
C VAL A 238 27.76 18.47 0.03
N LYS A 239 28.59 17.92 0.90
CA LYS A 239 28.26 17.59 2.29
C LYS A 239 27.98 18.85 3.09
N ALA A 240 26.88 18.83 3.82
CA ALA A 240 26.55 19.86 4.78
C ALA A 240 27.35 19.68 6.08
N ASN A 241 27.65 20.77 6.77
CA ASN A 241 28.27 20.76 8.10
C ASN A 241 27.89 22.00 8.91
N ALA A 242 27.79 21.85 10.21
CA ALA A 242 27.47 22.96 11.12
C ALA A 242 28.71 23.82 11.50
N SER A 243 29.84 23.71 10.80
CA SER A 243 31.07 24.45 11.16
C SER A 243 31.10 25.90 10.65
N SER A 244 30.24 26.25 9.69
CA SER A 244 30.09 27.60 9.16
C SER A 244 28.67 27.84 8.66
N MET A 245 28.23 29.10 8.55
CA MET A 245 26.90 29.42 7.99
C MET A 245 26.76 28.93 6.54
N ASN A 246 27.81 29.08 5.72
CA ASN A 246 27.80 28.59 4.33
C ASN A 246 27.70 27.05 4.26
N GLY A 247 28.29 26.36 5.23
CA GLY A 247 28.23 24.90 5.33
C GLY A 247 26.90 24.36 5.90
N ALA A 248 26.15 25.17 6.63
CA ALA A 248 25.05 24.71 7.46
C ALA A 248 23.73 24.46 6.71
N GLY A 249 23.59 24.94 5.47
CA GLY A 249 22.35 24.85 4.67
C GLY A 249 21.99 23.44 4.18
N ALA A 250 21.84 22.47 5.09
CA ALA A 250 21.44 21.12 4.74
C ALA A 250 20.07 21.14 4.04
N MET A 251 20.01 20.56 2.86
CA MET A 251 18.80 20.47 2.05
C MET A 251 18.15 19.08 2.14
N GLY A 252 18.94 18.05 2.44
CA GLY A 252 18.48 16.68 2.41
C GLY A 252 19.54 15.65 2.81
N VAL A 253 19.17 14.39 2.68
CA VAL A 253 19.99 13.22 2.99
C VAL A 253 20.24 12.44 1.71
N ALA A 254 21.50 12.13 1.40
CA ALA A 254 21.86 11.30 0.26
C ALA A 254 21.31 9.88 0.45
N THR A 255 20.48 9.40 -0.47
CA THR A 255 19.96 8.03 -0.44
C THR A 255 20.80 7.06 -1.26
N SER A 256 21.76 7.59 -2.04
CA SER A 256 22.77 6.85 -2.80
C SER A 256 24.15 7.47 -2.60
N GLY A 257 25.21 6.68 -2.79
CA GLY A 257 26.57 7.22 -2.89
C GLY A 257 26.88 7.73 -4.31
N ALA A 258 27.75 8.73 -4.43
CA ALA A 258 28.23 9.24 -5.71
C ALA A 258 29.64 9.83 -5.57
N SER A 259 30.41 9.80 -6.65
CA SER A 259 31.66 10.56 -6.79
C SER A 259 31.38 11.89 -7.49
N GLN A 260 32.34 12.81 -7.46
CA GLN A 260 32.25 14.09 -8.16
C GLN A 260 31.88 13.92 -9.64
N GLY A 261 30.90 14.69 -10.10
CA GLY A 261 30.38 14.66 -11.47
C GLY A 261 29.29 13.62 -11.71
N ASN A 262 29.04 12.70 -10.78
CA ASN A 262 28.00 11.66 -10.93
C ASN A 262 26.66 12.08 -10.32
N SER A 263 25.60 11.42 -10.78
CA SER A 263 24.26 11.60 -10.24
C SER A 263 24.16 11.05 -8.82
N ILE A 264 23.43 11.75 -7.95
CA ILE A 264 23.14 11.38 -6.58
C ILE A 264 21.67 11.64 -6.26
N ASN A 265 21.01 10.71 -5.57
CA ASN A 265 19.64 10.87 -5.11
C ASN A 265 19.63 11.48 -3.70
N VAL A 266 18.79 12.49 -3.48
CA VAL A 266 18.71 13.24 -2.22
C VAL A 266 17.27 13.29 -1.75
N ALA A 267 17.04 12.94 -0.48
CA ALA A 267 15.75 13.00 0.20
C ALA A 267 15.61 14.27 1.03
N TYR A 268 14.52 15.03 0.87
CA TYR A 268 14.24 16.27 1.63
C TYR A 268 13.26 16.05 2.79
N GLU A 269 12.36 15.07 2.66
CA GLU A 269 11.33 14.77 3.66
C GLU A 269 11.11 13.27 3.73
N GLY A 270 10.65 12.80 4.89
CA GLY A 270 10.26 11.41 5.12
C GLY A 270 11.31 10.63 5.91
N LYS A 271 11.20 9.30 5.95
CA LYS A 271 12.08 8.44 6.72
C LYS A 271 13.31 8.01 5.90
N SER A 272 14.47 8.57 6.25
CA SER A 272 15.78 8.28 5.63
C SER A 272 16.76 7.69 6.63
N GLY A 273 17.65 6.81 6.17
CA GLY A 273 18.83 6.43 6.95
C GLY A 273 19.81 7.61 6.99
N VAL A 274 20.16 8.11 8.17
CA VAL A 274 21.05 9.27 8.33
C VAL A 274 22.33 8.84 8.99
N LEU A 275 23.48 9.27 8.47
CA LEU A 275 24.79 8.91 8.95
C LEU A 275 25.17 9.71 10.20
N PHE A 276 25.46 9.01 11.29
CA PHE A 276 25.95 9.59 12.55
C PHE A 276 27.46 9.33 12.73
N GLY A 277 28.11 10.18 13.53
CA GLY A 277 29.50 9.96 13.95
C GLY A 277 29.70 8.73 14.84
N SER A 278 28.66 8.32 15.56
CA SER A 278 28.62 7.16 16.43
C SER A 278 27.23 6.51 16.40
N ASN A 279 27.13 5.23 16.73
CA ASN A 279 25.86 4.50 16.72
C ASN A 279 24.91 5.06 17.78
N PRO A 280 23.75 5.62 17.41
CA PRO A 280 22.77 6.07 18.39
C PRO A 280 22.17 4.88 19.15
N ALA A 281 22.03 5.03 20.47
CA ALA A 281 21.43 3.99 21.31
C ALA A 281 19.92 3.86 21.07
N ALA A 282 19.35 2.68 21.34
CA ALA A 282 17.91 2.46 21.20
C ALA A 282 17.07 3.38 22.11
N SER A 283 17.62 3.79 23.26
CA SER A 283 17.00 4.75 24.18
C SER A 283 16.96 6.19 23.65
N SER A 284 17.67 6.50 22.57
CA SER A 284 17.67 7.82 21.94
C SER A 284 16.54 8.00 20.91
N ASN A 285 15.78 6.95 20.59
CA ASN A 285 14.65 7.06 19.66
C ASN A 285 13.65 8.15 20.11
N GLY A 286 13.19 8.96 19.16
CA GLY A 286 12.32 10.12 19.40
C GLY A 286 13.06 11.45 19.68
N GLN A 287 14.36 11.42 19.96
CA GLN A 287 15.18 12.63 20.13
C GLN A 287 15.31 13.41 18.83
N ARG A 288 15.49 14.74 18.96
CA ARG A 288 15.83 15.60 17.82
C ARG A 288 17.23 15.27 17.30
N VAL A 289 17.36 15.31 15.99
CA VAL A 289 18.62 15.11 15.28
C VAL A 289 19.07 16.46 14.72
N TYR A 290 20.34 16.78 14.89
CA TYR A 290 20.95 18.04 14.45
C TYR A 290 22.06 17.76 13.43
N LEU A 291 22.37 18.76 12.60
CA LEU A 291 23.55 18.74 11.74
C LEU A 291 24.84 18.73 12.59
N SER A 292 25.78 17.85 12.27
CA SER A 292 27.09 17.77 12.93
C SER A 292 28.06 18.81 12.37
N THR A 293 29.07 19.17 13.15
CA THR A 293 30.25 19.90 12.65
C THR A 293 31.13 19.02 11.77
N THR A 294 30.98 17.70 11.81
CA THR A 294 31.62 16.78 10.85
C THR A 294 30.80 16.71 9.57
N SER A 295 31.43 16.98 8.42
CA SER A 295 30.77 16.98 7.11
C SER A 295 29.96 15.71 6.84
N GLY A 296 28.72 15.91 6.40
CA GLY A 296 27.78 14.87 6.02
C GLY A 296 27.11 14.16 7.20
N LYS A 297 27.46 14.46 8.46
CA LYS A 297 26.99 13.67 9.60
C LYS A 297 25.93 14.38 10.42
N ALA A 298 25.12 13.57 11.09
CA ALA A 298 24.18 13.98 12.12
C ALA A 298 24.77 13.80 13.53
N THR A 299 24.16 14.49 14.49
CA THR A 299 24.42 14.36 15.91
C THR A 299 23.12 14.49 16.71
N LEU A 300 23.09 13.91 17.92
CA LEU A 300 22.02 14.12 18.88
C LEU A 300 22.32 15.29 19.83
N THR A 301 23.56 15.79 19.82
CA THR A 301 23.99 16.92 20.62
C THR A 301 23.61 18.22 19.91
N PRO A 302 22.79 19.09 20.52
CA PRO A 302 22.52 20.41 19.95
C PRO A 302 23.82 21.21 19.77
N PRO A 303 23.95 22.04 18.72
CA PRO A 303 25.09 22.93 18.58
C PRO A 303 25.21 23.88 19.79
N ALA A 304 26.43 24.07 20.31
CA ALA A 304 26.69 25.13 21.27
C ALA A 304 26.52 26.49 20.57
N SER A 305 25.87 27.44 21.23
CA SER A 305 25.48 28.76 20.69
C SER A 305 26.55 29.37 19.77
N ASN A 306 26.10 29.97 18.66
CA ASN A 306 26.82 30.73 17.61
C ASN A 306 26.81 30.09 16.20
N ALA A 307 26.21 28.91 16.00
CA ALA A 307 26.02 28.30 14.68
C ALA A 307 24.52 28.27 14.31
N SER A 308 24.20 28.35 13.01
CA SER A 308 22.85 28.03 12.51
C SER A 308 22.46 26.64 13.00
N VAL A 309 21.41 26.55 13.81
CA VAL A 309 20.96 25.26 14.34
C VAL A 309 20.07 24.63 13.28
N VAL A 310 20.57 23.63 12.58
CA VAL A 310 19.77 22.88 11.63
C VAL A 310 19.29 21.60 12.27
N VAL A 311 17.98 21.54 12.53
CA VAL A 311 17.29 20.34 12.98
C VAL A 311 16.96 19.51 11.75
N ILE A 312 17.42 18.28 11.71
CA ILE A 312 17.21 17.35 10.59
C ILE A 312 15.88 16.64 10.72
N GLY A 313 15.45 16.34 11.95
CA GLY A 313 14.25 15.55 12.18
C GLY A 313 14.25 14.84 13.53
N ARG A 314 13.58 13.67 13.59
CA ARG A 314 13.52 12.81 14.79
C ARG A 314 14.07 11.42 14.54
N LEU A 315 14.90 10.94 15.45
CA LEU A 315 15.53 9.62 15.39
C LEU A 315 14.48 8.49 15.54
N GLN A 316 14.56 7.46 14.70
CA GLN A 316 13.70 6.27 14.77
C GLN A 316 14.48 4.99 14.40
N GLY A 317 14.21 3.89 15.11
CA GLY A 317 14.83 2.59 14.79
C GLY A 317 16.33 2.53 15.06
N ALA A 318 16.85 3.39 15.93
CA ALA A 318 18.19 3.22 16.50
C ALA A 318 18.25 1.96 17.36
N THR A 319 19.35 1.23 17.27
CA THR A 319 19.59 -0.05 17.98
C THR A 319 20.89 -0.05 18.79
N GLY A 320 21.75 0.96 18.61
CA GLY A 320 23.14 0.95 19.09
C GLY A 320 24.12 0.17 18.21
N SER A 321 23.66 -0.55 17.18
CA SER A 321 24.50 -1.39 16.33
C SER A 321 24.82 -0.81 14.95
N THR A 322 24.13 0.27 14.55
CA THR A 322 24.36 0.95 13.26
C THR A 322 24.56 2.45 13.46
N ASN A 323 25.40 3.04 12.61
CA ASN A 323 25.58 4.49 12.50
C ASN A 323 24.67 5.12 11.44
N THR A 324 23.80 4.34 10.79
CA THR A 324 22.82 4.80 9.80
C THR A 324 21.37 4.45 10.19
N PRO A 325 20.92 4.79 11.43
CA PRO A 325 19.52 4.56 11.80
C PRO A 325 18.58 5.47 10.99
N ASN A 326 17.29 5.14 11.04
CA ASN A 326 16.30 5.96 10.37
C ASN A 326 16.06 7.28 11.12
N VAL A 327 15.79 8.34 10.38
CA VAL A 327 15.34 9.63 10.90
C VAL A 327 14.10 10.01 10.11
N VAL A 328 13.05 10.43 10.80
CA VAL A 328 11.92 11.12 10.17
C VAL A 328 12.39 12.54 9.89
N VAL A 329 12.87 12.74 8.67
CA VAL A 329 13.46 13.97 8.14
C VAL A 329 12.38 15.04 8.02
N ASN A 330 12.64 16.16 8.66
CA ASN A 330 11.93 17.42 8.56
C ASN A 330 12.96 18.50 8.83
N ILE A 331 13.65 18.93 7.77
CA ILE A 331 14.78 19.84 7.91
C ILE A 331 14.26 21.24 8.18
N THR A 332 14.63 21.79 9.33
CA THR A 332 14.28 23.13 9.75
C THR A 332 15.54 23.89 10.16
N GLU A 333 15.74 25.05 9.54
CA GLU A 333 16.77 25.99 9.95
C GLU A 333 16.22 26.86 11.07
N LEU A 334 16.81 26.77 12.26
CA LEU A 334 16.56 27.69 13.35
C LEU A 334 17.59 28.81 13.27
N VAL A 335 17.13 29.97 12.80
CA VAL A 335 17.89 31.22 12.91
C VAL A 335 17.77 31.70 14.35
N THR A 336 18.86 31.59 15.10
CA THR A 336 18.95 32.25 16.40
C THR A 336 19.28 33.71 16.12
N LEU A 337 18.30 34.61 16.27
CA LEU A 337 18.57 36.05 16.30
C LEU A 337 19.45 36.30 17.53
N GLY A 338 20.72 36.65 17.31
CA GLY A 338 21.62 37.13 18.35
C GLY A 338 21.19 38.50 18.85
#